data_AF-A0A8T4ZX50-F1
#
_entry.id   AF-A0A8T4ZX50-F1
#
_cell.length_a   1.000
_cell.length_b   1.000
_cell.length_c   1.000
_cell.angle_alpha   90.00
_cell.angle_beta   90.00
_cell.angle_gamma   90.00
#
_symmetry.space_group_name_H-M   'P 1'
#
loop_
_entity.id
_entity.type
_entity.pdbx_description
1 polymer ?
#
loop_
_entity_poly.entity_id
_entity_poly.type
_entity_poly.pdbx_seq_one_letter_code
_entity_poly.pdbx_strand_id
1 'polypeptide(L)'
;MVADWPLNQSLQLPAPLSILLLGALATPFIGLLGERIGVRRLREIWVALVSSSALISVYLLLEQLRARPDGILLITPWGQPPPSGSCFEVDALSIFMVWSVAFLGLLVAIYSFSYMERMGRLNEYYTLLLFMMAGMTGVAMAGDFFTLFVFWEMMSLSSYVLVAFMKERWAPIEAGFKYLLMSATAGAFLLLSMSFIYGMTGTLNFAQLSAGLRGAPPTPWLMVLFSCLIVGFGVKSAIVPLHTWLPDAHPEAPSPISAMLSGIVIETGLYGLTRVLYLIFTPDFFHIPLSALAVLTMTMANIWALLQRDIKRLLAYSSIAQMGYMLIGVASGTSYGVMGTFLHVFNHSLMKGLAFLASGSIVHEAETRDIESLRGVGRMMPISTLTLFISLLGLGGVPSTNGFVSKFILFNSAILVGAPWLAVAGVLNSAFSMAYYLRVMKALISKPEGGLRVREAPALMVSVTVVMAVFILLLGVWPEPALKYASEASRALVEGIQNYIRAVVF
;
A
#
# COMPACT_ATOMS: atom_id res chain seq x y z
N MET A 1 -33.21 8.92 35.64
CA MET A 1 -33.37 8.21 34.35
C MET A 1 -32.05 7.54 34.04
N VAL A 2 -31.95 6.24 34.36
CA VAL A 2 -30.81 5.42 33.97
C VAL A 2 -30.95 5.23 32.46
N ALA A 3 -30.03 5.80 31.68
CA ALA A 3 -30.03 5.63 30.24
C ALA A 3 -29.90 4.14 29.92
N ASP A 4 -30.80 3.63 29.08
CA ASP A 4 -30.68 2.31 28.47
C ASP A 4 -29.34 2.25 27.74
N TRP A 5 -28.35 1.66 28.41
CA TRP A 5 -27.04 1.44 27.84
C TRP A 5 -27.18 0.45 26.66
N PRO A 6 -26.56 0.69 25.49
CA PRO A 6 -26.83 -0.02 24.24
C PRO A 6 -26.20 -1.42 24.20
N LEU A 7 -26.38 -2.24 25.23
CA LEU A 7 -25.93 -3.64 25.28
C LEU A 7 -26.68 -4.55 24.30
N ASN A 8 -27.72 -4.04 23.64
CA ASN A 8 -28.55 -4.82 22.71
C ASN A 8 -28.16 -4.65 21.23
N GLN A 9 -27.08 -3.91 20.93
CA GLN A 9 -26.61 -3.72 19.55
C GLN A 9 -25.43 -4.66 19.25
N SER A 10 -25.60 -5.51 18.24
CA SER A 10 -24.54 -6.40 17.76
C SER A 10 -23.40 -5.61 17.13
N LEU A 11 -22.14 -6.00 17.37
CA LEU A 11 -20.97 -5.42 16.73
C LEU A 11 -21.11 -5.45 15.20
N GLN A 12 -21.11 -4.28 14.56
CA GLN A 12 -21.15 -4.15 13.09
C GLN A 12 -19.79 -3.73 12.53
N LEU A 13 -19.20 -4.56 11.68
CA LEU A 13 -17.96 -4.24 10.97
C LEU A 13 -18.19 -4.35 9.46
N PRO A 14 -17.48 -3.56 8.64
CA PRO A 14 -17.45 -3.79 7.20
C PRO A 14 -17.10 -5.25 6.89
N ALA A 15 -17.85 -5.86 5.97
CA ALA A 15 -17.70 -7.28 5.63
C ALA A 15 -16.24 -7.71 5.36
N PRO A 16 -15.45 -7.05 4.49
CA PRO A 16 -14.06 -7.45 4.25
C PRO A 16 -13.19 -7.41 5.50
N LEU A 17 -13.41 -6.41 6.36
CA LEU A 17 -12.67 -6.29 7.62
C LEU A 17 -13.01 -7.42 8.58
N SER A 18 -14.31 -7.74 8.74
CA SER A 18 -14.76 -8.83 9.59
C SER A 18 -14.21 -10.19 9.14
N ILE A 19 -14.21 -10.46 7.84
CA ILE A 19 -13.69 -11.69 7.24
C ILE A 19 -12.19 -11.83 7.52
N LEU A 20 -11.41 -10.75 7.34
CA LEU A 20 -9.97 -10.79 7.58
C LEU A 20 -9.63 -10.95 9.06
N LEU A 21 -10.33 -10.25 9.96
CA LEU A 21 -10.10 -10.35 11.40
C LEU A 21 -10.45 -11.73 11.94
N LEU A 22 -11.65 -12.24 11.63
CA LEU A 22 -12.08 -13.57 12.05
C LEU A 22 -11.22 -14.67 11.40
N GLY A 23 -10.88 -14.49 10.12
CA GLY A 23 -9.97 -15.35 9.38
C GLY A 23 -8.58 -15.44 10.04
N ALA A 24 -8.01 -14.29 10.43
CA ALA A 24 -6.74 -14.22 11.12
C ALA A 24 -6.79 -14.92 12.48
N LEU A 25 -7.82 -14.65 13.29
CA LEU A 25 -8.01 -15.26 14.61
C LEU A 25 -8.22 -16.78 14.54
N ALA A 26 -8.91 -17.27 13.51
CA ALA A 26 -9.13 -18.69 13.31
C ALA A 26 -7.90 -19.44 12.77
N THR A 27 -6.96 -18.73 12.10
CA THR A 27 -5.84 -19.35 11.39
C THR A 27 -4.97 -20.27 12.27
N PRO A 28 -4.57 -19.90 13.51
CA PRO A 28 -3.80 -20.80 14.37
C PRO A 28 -4.56 -22.09 14.72
N PHE A 29 -5.87 -21.99 14.96
CA PHE A 29 -6.71 -23.15 15.29
C PHE A 29 -6.88 -24.08 14.09
N ILE A 30 -7.09 -23.52 12.89
CA ILE A 30 -7.16 -24.29 11.65
C ILE A 30 -5.82 -24.96 11.33
N GLY A 31 -4.70 -24.27 11.57
CA GLY A 31 -3.37 -24.85 11.45
C GLY A 31 -3.15 -26.05 12.36
N LEU A 32 -3.47 -25.90 13.65
CA LEU A 32 -3.39 -26.98 14.65
C LEU A 32 -4.33 -28.15 14.31
N LEU A 33 -5.54 -27.86 13.82
CA LEU A 33 -6.48 -28.89 13.36
C LEU A 33 -5.89 -29.67 12.18
N GLY A 34 -5.35 -28.96 11.18
CA GLY A 34 -4.72 -29.54 9.99
C GLY A 34 -3.57 -30.49 10.34
N GLU A 35 -2.74 -30.10 11.31
CA GLU A 35 -1.67 -30.96 11.84
C GLU A 35 -2.22 -32.22 12.53
N ARG A 36 -3.29 -32.09 13.33
CA ARG A 36 -3.93 -33.24 14.00
C ARG A 36 -4.57 -34.23 13.04
N ILE A 37 -5.22 -33.76 11.97
CA ILE A 37 -5.93 -34.62 11.01
C ILE A 37 -5.04 -35.07 9.84
N GLY A 38 -3.76 -34.64 9.80
CA GLY A 38 -2.81 -35.01 8.75
C GLY A 38 -2.98 -34.25 7.42
N VAL A 39 -3.81 -33.21 7.36
CA VAL A 39 -4.02 -32.40 6.15
C VAL A 39 -3.05 -31.22 6.14
N ARG A 40 -1.84 -31.46 5.60
CA ARG A 40 -0.72 -30.51 5.63
C ARG A 40 -1.02 -29.11 5.07
N ARG A 41 -1.94 -29.02 4.09
CA ARG A 41 -2.27 -27.77 3.38
C ARG A 41 -3.58 -27.10 3.83
N LEU A 42 -4.18 -27.55 4.94
CA LEU A 42 -5.49 -27.04 5.39
C LEU A 42 -5.44 -25.53 5.68
N ARG A 43 -4.36 -25.07 6.30
CA ARG A 43 -4.14 -23.65 6.62
C ARG A 43 -4.01 -22.80 5.37
N GLU A 44 -3.23 -23.25 4.40
CA GLU A 44 -3.03 -22.56 3.12
C GLU A 44 -4.38 -22.39 2.42
N ILE A 45 -5.16 -23.47 2.32
CA ILE A 45 -6.50 -23.44 1.75
C ILE A 45 -7.41 -22.46 2.51
N TRP A 46 -7.38 -22.49 3.85
CA TRP A 46 -8.13 -21.54 4.68
C TRP A 46 -7.77 -20.08 4.36
N VAL A 47 -6.49 -19.76 4.26
CA VAL A 47 -6.03 -18.40 3.98
C VAL A 47 -6.44 -17.96 2.57
N ALA A 48 -6.33 -18.84 1.57
CA ALA A 48 -6.85 -18.52 0.23
C ALA A 48 -8.36 -18.27 0.26
N LEU A 49 -9.14 -19.09 0.98
CA LEU A 49 -10.58 -18.90 1.11
C LEU A 49 -10.91 -17.58 1.81
N VAL A 50 -10.22 -17.22 2.89
CA VAL A 50 -10.40 -15.94 3.60
C VAL A 50 -10.06 -14.78 2.67
N SER A 51 -8.92 -14.80 1.99
CA SER A 51 -8.50 -13.73 1.08
C SER A 51 -9.42 -13.59 -0.13
N SER A 52 -9.88 -14.70 -0.72
CA SER A 52 -10.86 -14.68 -1.81
C SER A 52 -12.22 -14.15 -1.33
N SER A 53 -12.68 -14.58 -0.16
CA SER A 53 -13.94 -14.10 0.43
C SER A 53 -13.86 -12.60 0.75
N ALA A 54 -12.72 -12.12 1.25
CA ALA A 54 -12.48 -10.70 1.46
C ALA A 54 -12.58 -9.94 0.13
N LEU A 55 -11.90 -10.39 -0.94
CA LEU A 55 -11.98 -9.75 -2.26
C LEU A 55 -13.42 -9.73 -2.82
N ILE A 56 -14.16 -10.84 -2.72
CA ILE A 56 -15.57 -10.91 -3.14
C ILE A 56 -16.42 -9.94 -2.31
N SER A 57 -16.20 -9.86 -1.00
CA SER A 57 -16.96 -8.95 -0.13
C SER A 57 -16.72 -7.47 -0.44
N VAL A 58 -15.56 -7.10 -1.01
CA VAL A 58 -15.31 -5.74 -1.51
C VAL A 58 -16.22 -5.43 -2.70
N TYR A 59 -16.42 -6.39 -3.61
CA TYR A 59 -17.35 -6.22 -4.72
C TYR A 59 -18.80 -6.06 -4.25
N LEU A 60 -19.24 -6.88 -3.29
CA LEU A 60 -20.58 -6.75 -2.70
C LEU A 60 -20.75 -5.40 -1.99
N LEU A 61 -19.70 -4.92 -1.31
CA LEU A 61 -19.71 -3.62 -0.65
C LEU A 61 -19.81 -2.46 -1.66
N LEU A 62 -19.21 -2.60 -2.84
CA LEU A 62 -19.35 -1.65 -3.94
C LEU A 62 -20.78 -1.60 -4.48
N GLU A 63 -21.46 -2.73 -4.60
CA GLU A 63 -22.87 -2.74 -4.99
C GLU A 63 -23.75 -2.03 -3.95
N GLN A 64 -23.51 -2.28 -2.66
CA GLN A 64 -24.19 -1.58 -1.58
C GLN A 64 -23.91 -0.07 -1.61
N LEU A 65 -22.67 0.33 -1.90
CA LEU A 65 -22.30 1.74 -2.04
C LEU A 65 -23.06 2.40 -3.21
N ARG A 66 -23.10 1.74 -4.36
CA ARG A 66 -23.80 2.25 -5.56
C ARG A 66 -25.31 2.35 -5.38
N ALA A 67 -25.89 1.57 -4.47
CA ALA A 67 -27.29 1.67 -4.10
C ALA A 67 -27.59 2.90 -3.20
N ARG A 68 -26.57 3.55 -2.63
CA ARG A 68 -26.73 4.75 -1.79
C ARG A 68 -26.72 6.02 -2.66
N PRO A 69 -27.72 6.90 -2.51
CA PRO A 69 -27.80 8.14 -3.30
C PRO A 69 -26.63 9.09 -3.01
N ASP A 70 -26.16 9.13 -1.76
CA ASP A 70 -25.07 10.01 -1.33
C ASP A 70 -23.66 9.42 -1.61
N GLY A 71 -23.60 8.18 -2.11
CA GLY A 71 -22.34 7.51 -2.44
C GLY A 71 -21.45 7.19 -1.24
N ILE A 72 -22.03 7.11 -0.04
CA ILE A 72 -21.34 6.81 1.22
C ILE A 72 -22.14 5.78 2.02
N LEU A 73 -21.43 4.83 2.61
CA LEU A 73 -21.97 3.86 3.54
C LEU A 73 -21.32 4.06 4.92
N LEU A 74 -22.14 4.52 5.86
CA LEU A 74 -21.75 4.69 7.26
C LEU A 74 -22.06 3.41 8.05
N ILE A 75 -21.05 2.84 8.70
CA ILE A 75 -21.19 1.67 9.57
C ILE A 75 -20.70 2.05 10.97
N THR A 76 -21.58 1.95 11.96
CA THR A 76 -21.30 2.30 13.36
C THR A 76 -21.21 1.01 14.18
N PRO A 77 -20.02 0.64 14.69
CA PRO A 77 -19.81 -0.69 15.29
C PRO A 77 -20.73 -0.99 16.47
N TRP A 78 -21.08 0.03 17.24
CA TRP A 78 -21.95 -0.07 18.40
C TRP A 78 -23.19 0.83 18.26
N GLY A 79 -23.60 1.11 17.01
CA GLY A 79 -24.78 1.90 16.63
C GLY A 79 -24.85 3.35 17.14
N GLN A 80 -23.84 3.82 17.88
CA GLN A 80 -23.69 5.22 18.24
C GLN A 80 -23.31 6.03 16.99
N PRO A 81 -24.11 7.03 16.58
CA PRO A 81 -23.80 7.84 15.43
C PRO A 81 -22.57 8.74 15.68
N PRO A 82 -21.86 9.16 14.62
CA PRO A 82 -20.85 10.20 14.73
C PRO A 82 -21.50 11.50 15.24
N PRO A 83 -20.80 12.28 16.08
CA PRO A 83 -19.41 12.09 16.52
C PRO A 83 -19.26 11.28 17.81
N SER A 84 -20.37 10.89 18.45
CA SER A 84 -20.36 10.25 19.76
C SER A 84 -19.80 8.82 19.75
N GLY A 85 -19.78 8.16 18.59
CA GLY A 85 -19.22 6.82 18.38
C GLY A 85 -18.16 6.76 17.30
N SER A 86 -17.35 5.71 17.33
CA SER A 86 -16.48 5.36 16.20
C SER A 86 -17.32 4.96 14.98
N CYS A 87 -16.78 5.21 13.79
CA CYS A 87 -17.48 4.86 12.56
C CYS A 87 -16.52 4.42 11.45
N PHE A 88 -17.04 3.58 10.57
CA PHE A 88 -16.45 3.32 9.27
C PHE A 88 -17.25 4.06 8.21
N GLU A 89 -16.53 4.78 7.36
CA GLU A 89 -17.08 5.56 6.26
C GLU A 89 -16.54 4.99 4.96
N VAL A 90 -17.37 4.19 4.31
CA VAL A 90 -17.02 3.54 3.05
C VAL A 90 -17.50 4.40 1.90
N ASP A 91 -16.57 4.94 1.13
CA ASP A 91 -16.77 5.68 -0.10
C ASP A 91 -16.03 5.01 -1.27
N ALA A 92 -16.15 5.57 -2.48
CA ALA A 92 -15.50 5.02 -3.67
C ALA A 92 -13.97 4.92 -3.53
N LEU A 93 -13.35 5.87 -2.81
CA LEU A 93 -11.92 5.88 -2.55
C LEU A 93 -11.49 4.74 -1.62
N SER A 94 -12.23 4.53 -0.53
CA SER A 94 -12.03 3.42 0.42
C SER A 94 -12.10 2.09 -0.29
N ILE A 95 -13.13 1.90 -1.13
CA ILE A 95 -13.33 0.66 -1.89
C ILE A 95 -12.15 0.42 -2.84
N PHE A 96 -11.69 1.44 -3.55
CA PHE A 96 -10.56 1.31 -4.47
C PHE A 96 -9.28 0.86 -3.75
N MET A 97 -9.01 1.42 -2.56
CA MET A 97 -7.88 0.99 -1.73
C MET A 97 -8.04 -0.44 -1.20
N VAL A 98 -9.22 -0.79 -0.67
CA VAL A 98 -9.46 -2.11 -0.09
C VAL A 98 -9.43 -3.19 -1.17
N TRP A 99 -9.92 -2.87 -2.37
CA TRP A 99 -9.79 -3.73 -3.53
C TRP A 99 -8.31 -4.01 -3.84
N SER A 100 -7.46 -2.97 -3.82
CA SER A 100 -6.01 -3.12 -4.08
C SER A 100 -5.33 -3.99 -3.01
N VAL A 101 -5.69 -3.79 -1.74
CA VAL A 101 -5.24 -4.62 -0.61
C VAL A 101 -5.66 -6.08 -0.78
N ALA A 102 -6.93 -6.33 -1.04
CA ALA A 102 -7.48 -7.69 -1.14
C ALA A 102 -6.94 -8.43 -2.37
N PHE A 103 -6.80 -7.73 -3.50
CA PHE A 103 -6.30 -8.32 -4.74
C PHE A 103 -4.83 -8.72 -4.62
N LEU A 104 -3.95 -7.80 -4.21
CA LEU A 104 -2.53 -8.12 -4.01
C LEU A 104 -2.36 -9.16 -2.88
N GLY A 105 -3.11 -9.02 -1.79
CA GLY A 105 -3.07 -9.93 -0.64
C GLY A 105 -3.44 -11.37 -1.00
N LEU A 106 -4.45 -11.56 -1.88
CA LEU A 106 -4.81 -12.88 -2.40
C LEU A 106 -3.66 -13.49 -3.22
N LEU A 107 -3.07 -12.73 -4.14
CA LEU A 107 -1.97 -13.21 -4.98
C LEU A 107 -0.73 -13.56 -4.14
N VAL A 108 -0.40 -12.71 -3.16
CA VAL A 108 0.69 -12.96 -2.20
C VAL A 108 0.41 -14.20 -1.37
N ALA A 109 -0.81 -14.37 -0.85
CA ALA A 109 -1.18 -15.56 -0.08
C ALA A 109 -0.97 -16.85 -0.88
N ILE A 110 -1.41 -16.88 -2.14
CA ILE A 110 -1.23 -18.04 -3.04
C ILE A 110 0.24 -18.28 -3.35
N TYR A 111 1.01 -17.23 -3.67
CA TYR A 111 2.44 -17.33 -3.93
C TYR A 111 3.21 -17.90 -2.73
N SER A 112 2.81 -17.50 -1.51
CA SER A 112 3.44 -17.93 -0.27
C SER A 112 3.32 -19.43 -0.01
N PHE A 113 2.37 -20.13 -0.63
CA PHE A 113 2.18 -21.58 -0.42
C PHE A 113 3.44 -22.36 -0.77
N SER A 114 4.09 -22.04 -1.89
CA SER A 114 5.34 -22.71 -2.31
C SER A 114 6.57 -22.00 -1.75
N TYR A 115 6.57 -20.67 -1.70
CA TYR A 115 7.75 -19.93 -1.22
C TYR A 115 8.05 -20.19 0.26
N MET A 116 7.01 -20.28 1.10
CA MET A 116 7.15 -20.49 2.54
C MET A 116 7.17 -21.96 2.94
N GLU A 117 6.98 -22.92 2.03
CA GLU A 117 6.86 -24.36 2.37
C GLU A 117 8.09 -24.90 3.13
N ARG A 118 9.27 -24.34 2.89
CA ARG A 118 10.52 -24.70 3.56
C ARG A 118 10.78 -23.91 4.85
N MET A 119 9.92 -22.94 5.17
CA MET A 119 10.03 -22.10 6.35
C MET A 119 9.19 -22.68 7.50
N GLY A 120 9.68 -22.58 8.74
CA GLY A 120 8.88 -22.89 9.92
C GLY A 120 7.84 -21.80 10.23
N ARG A 121 7.00 -22.03 11.24
CA ARG A 121 6.12 -21.01 11.86
C ARG A 121 5.08 -20.41 10.90
N LEU A 122 4.52 -21.27 10.05
CA LEU A 122 3.55 -20.87 9.03
C LEU A 122 2.22 -20.40 9.63
N ASN A 123 1.83 -20.89 10.80
CA ASN A 123 0.64 -20.41 11.52
C ASN A 123 0.78 -18.92 11.84
N GLU A 124 1.92 -18.51 12.40
CA GLU A 124 2.19 -17.11 12.73
C GLU A 124 2.31 -16.26 11.46
N TYR A 125 2.99 -16.76 10.43
CA TYR A 125 3.12 -16.07 9.15
C TYR A 125 1.77 -15.68 8.55
N TYR A 126 0.87 -16.65 8.38
CA TYR A 126 -0.42 -16.41 7.74
C TYR A 126 -1.38 -15.60 8.63
N THR A 127 -1.32 -15.80 9.95
CA THR A 127 -2.10 -15.00 10.90
C THR A 127 -1.71 -13.52 10.81
N LEU A 128 -0.40 -13.24 10.79
CA LEU A 128 0.10 -11.87 10.68
C LEU A 128 -0.16 -11.27 9.29
N LEU A 129 -0.10 -12.06 8.21
CA LEU A 129 -0.46 -11.61 6.86
C LEU A 129 -1.92 -11.13 6.81
N LEU A 130 -2.84 -11.91 7.39
CA LEU A 130 -4.26 -11.56 7.42
C LEU A 130 -4.52 -10.36 8.35
N PHE A 131 -3.85 -10.25 9.50
CA PHE A 131 -3.93 -9.04 10.35
C PHE A 131 -3.37 -7.80 9.65
N MET A 132 -2.30 -7.94 8.86
CA MET A 132 -1.77 -6.83 8.07
C MET A 132 -2.79 -6.36 7.03
N MET A 133 -3.44 -7.28 6.32
CA MET A 133 -4.53 -6.97 5.39
C MET A 133 -5.74 -6.34 6.09
N ALA A 134 -6.11 -6.85 7.27
CA ALA A 134 -7.19 -6.29 8.09
C ALA A 134 -6.88 -4.86 8.54
N GLY A 135 -5.65 -4.60 9.01
CA GLY A 135 -5.18 -3.27 9.36
C GLY A 135 -5.27 -2.28 8.20
N MET A 136 -4.79 -2.67 7.00
CA MET A 136 -4.90 -1.80 5.83
C MET A 136 -6.35 -1.53 5.41
N THR A 137 -7.20 -2.57 5.47
CA THR A 137 -8.64 -2.45 5.19
C THR A 137 -9.33 -1.50 6.18
N GLY A 138 -9.00 -1.61 7.47
CA GLY A 138 -9.55 -0.76 8.51
C GLY A 138 -9.09 0.70 8.41
N VAL A 139 -7.81 0.94 8.07
CA VAL A 139 -7.32 2.31 7.76
C VAL A 139 -8.08 2.90 6.58
N ALA A 140 -8.29 2.11 5.53
CA ALA A 140 -9.01 2.56 4.35
C ALA A 140 -10.46 2.97 4.65
N MET A 141 -11.14 2.25 5.53
CA MET A 141 -12.56 2.48 5.83
C MET A 141 -12.81 3.36 7.06
N ALA A 142 -11.77 3.83 7.76
CA ALA A 142 -11.94 4.61 8.98
C ALA A 142 -12.69 5.93 8.72
N GLY A 143 -13.67 6.24 9.56
CA GLY A 143 -14.41 7.51 9.54
C GLY A 143 -13.95 8.54 10.59
N ASP A 144 -13.00 8.15 11.44
CA ASP A 144 -12.44 9.01 12.46
C ASP A 144 -10.96 8.67 12.70
N PHE A 145 -10.23 9.63 13.27
CA PHE A 145 -8.80 9.49 13.53
C PHE A 145 -8.45 8.36 14.50
N PHE A 146 -9.31 8.09 15.49
CA PHE A 146 -9.05 7.05 16.49
C PHE A 146 -9.17 5.66 15.85
N THR A 147 -10.23 5.41 15.08
CA THR A 147 -10.42 4.20 14.28
C THR A 147 -9.25 4.03 13.31
N LEU A 148 -8.85 5.10 12.61
CA LEU A 148 -7.68 5.07 11.73
C LEU A 148 -6.42 4.64 12.50
N PHE A 149 -6.17 5.23 13.67
CA PHE A 149 -4.99 4.94 14.48
C PHE A 149 -4.94 3.47 14.97
N VAL A 150 -6.07 2.92 15.41
CA VAL A 150 -6.14 1.51 15.84
C VAL A 150 -5.75 0.55 14.72
N PHE A 151 -6.28 0.75 13.51
CA PHE A 151 -5.96 -0.09 12.36
C PHE A 151 -4.59 0.21 11.77
N TRP A 152 -4.11 1.45 11.91
CA TRP A 152 -2.75 1.85 11.56
C TRP A 152 -1.72 1.11 12.38
N GLU A 153 -1.94 1.01 13.70
CA GLU A 153 -1.10 0.22 14.58
C GLU A 153 -1.23 -1.26 14.25
N MET A 154 -2.44 -1.82 14.06
CA MET A 154 -2.59 -3.23 13.66
C MET A 154 -1.80 -3.59 12.39
N MET A 155 -1.89 -2.75 11.35
CA MET A 155 -1.08 -2.88 10.12
C MET A 155 0.42 -2.79 10.44
N SER A 156 0.83 -1.86 11.31
CA SER A 156 2.23 -1.66 11.66
C SER A 156 2.80 -2.84 12.45
N LEU A 157 2.13 -3.23 13.54
CA LEU A 157 2.48 -4.36 14.41
C LEU A 157 2.73 -5.63 13.60
N SER A 158 1.77 -6.00 12.75
CA SER A 158 1.88 -7.18 11.90
C SER A 158 3.04 -7.08 10.90
N SER A 159 3.22 -5.93 10.27
CA SER A 159 4.23 -5.72 9.23
C SER A 159 5.67 -5.84 9.74
N TYR A 160 6.04 -5.22 10.87
CA TYR A 160 7.42 -5.30 11.34
C TYR A 160 7.76 -6.65 11.98
N VAL A 161 6.77 -7.36 12.55
CA VAL A 161 6.98 -8.75 13.01
C VAL A 161 7.25 -9.66 11.82
N LEU A 162 6.57 -9.43 10.70
CA LEU A 162 6.81 -10.14 9.44
C LEU A 162 8.16 -9.79 8.79
N VAL A 163 8.70 -8.58 9.00
CA VAL A 163 10.08 -8.24 8.60
C VAL A 163 11.08 -9.05 9.43
N ALA A 164 10.90 -9.11 10.75
CA ALA A 164 11.74 -9.88 11.66
C ALA A 164 11.41 -11.40 11.68
N PHE A 165 10.69 -11.91 10.68
CA PHE A 165 10.18 -13.29 10.70
C PHE A 165 11.31 -14.34 10.76
N MET A 166 12.38 -14.13 9.98
CA MET A 166 13.58 -14.97 9.93
C MET A 166 14.55 -14.65 11.08
N LYS A 167 14.04 -14.72 12.31
CA LYS A 167 14.71 -14.33 13.56
C LYS A 167 15.96 -15.13 13.91
N GLU A 168 16.26 -16.20 13.17
CA GLU A 168 17.47 -17.00 13.34
C GLU A 168 18.73 -16.24 12.89
N ARG A 169 18.56 -15.14 12.14
CA ARG A 169 19.64 -14.24 11.71
C ARG A 169 19.49 -12.87 12.36
N TRP A 170 20.63 -12.22 12.61
CA TRP A 170 20.64 -10.88 13.20
C TRP A 170 20.03 -9.80 12.29
N ALA A 171 20.33 -9.85 10.99
CA ALA A 171 19.93 -8.79 10.05
C ALA A 171 18.40 -8.57 9.96
N PRO A 172 17.54 -9.61 9.90
CA PRO A 172 16.08 -9.43 10.01
C PRO A 172 15.60 -8.82 11.34
N ILE A 173 16.25 -9.14 12.46
CA ILE A 173 15.92 -8.57 13.77
C ILE A 173 16.24 -7.08 13.79
N GLU A 174 17.45 -6.71 13.35
CA GLU A 174 17.87 -5.31 13.27
C GLU A 174 16.94 -4.50 12.35
N ALA A 175 16.63 -5.03 11.16
CA ALA A 175 15.74 -4.39 10.21
C ALA A 175 14.32 -4.22 10.77
N GLY A 176 13.77 -5.25 11.42
CA GLY A 176 12.47 -5.18 12.08
C GLY A 176 12.44 -4.18 13.24
N PHE A 177 13.51 -4.10 14.03
CA PHE A 177 13.63 -3.14 15.13
C PHE A 177 13.73 -1.69 14.64
N LYS A 178 14.56 -1.43 13.62
CA LYS A 178 14.63 -0.12 12.95
C LYS A 178 13.27 0.30 12.41
N TYR A 179 12.55 -0.63 11.77
CA TYR A 179 11.22 -0.36 11.25
C TYR A 179 10.20 -0.06 12.37
N LEU A 180 10.23 -0.84 13.45
CA LEU A 180 9.41 -0.59 14.65
C LEU A 180 9.68 0.82 15.22
N LEU A 181 10.94 1.19 15.44
CA LEU A 181 11.29 2.48 16.06
C LEU A 181 10.82 3.68 15.22
N MET A 182 11.04 3.61 13.91
CA MET A 182 10.58 4.62 12.96
C MET A 182 9.04 4.68 12.95
N SER A 183 8.36 3.53 12.88
CA SER A 183 6.89 3.49 12.89
C SER A 183 6.28 3.95 14.21
N ALA A 184 6.90 3.64 15.35
CA ALA A 184 6.45 4.12 16.67
C ALA A 184 6.59 5.65 16.78
N THR A 185 7.68 6.21 16.23
CA THR A 185 7.84 7.66 16.11
C THR A 185 6.73 8.26 15.26
N ALA A 186 6.40 7.63 14.13
CA ALA A 186 5.29 8.04 13.27
C ALA A 186 3.94 8.02 14.01
N GLY A 187 3.66 6.94 14.75
CA GLY A 187 2.48 6.80 15.59
C GLY A 187 2.40 7.88 16.67
N ALA A 188 3.52 8.26 17.29
CA ALA A 188 3.58 9.36 18.25
C ALA A 188 3.21 10.72 17.61
N PHE A 189 3.67 11.00 16.39
CA PHE A 189 3.28 12.21 15.65
C PHE A 189 1.80 12.21 15.23
N LEU A 190 1.24 11.05 14.88
CA LEU A 190 -0.21 10.92 14.63
C LEU A 190 -1.02 11.13 15.91
N LEU A 191 -0.59 10.57 17.03
CA LEU A 191 -1.19 10.81 18.36
C LEU A 191 -1.14 12.29 18.75
N LEU A 192 0.00 12.94 18.52
CA LEU A 192 0.15 14.38 18.75
C LEU A 192 -0.78 15.20 17.84
N SER A 193 -0.92 14.81 16.58
CA SER A 193 -1.86 15.43 15.64
C SER A 193 -3.30 15.31 16.13
N MET A 194 -3.71 14.13 16.61
CA MET A 194 -5.03 13.91 17.19
C MET A 194 -5.27 14.79 18.43
N SER A 195 -4.26 14.96 19.28
CA SER A 195 -4.34 15.85 20.45
C SER A 195 -4.61 17.30 20.04
N PHE A 196 -3.87 17.83 19.06
CA PHE A 196 -4.10 19.19 18.54
C PHE A 196 -5.46 19.35 17.90
N ILE A 197 -5.86 18.38 17.07
CA ILE A 197 -7.18 18.37 16.42
C ILE A 197 -8.29 18.42 17.47
N TYR A 198 -8.23 17.54 18.47
CA TYR A 198 -9.23 17.48 19.53
C TYR A 198 -9.24 18.75 20.37
N GLY A 199 -8.07 19.31 20.69
CA GLY A 199 -7.97 20.59 21.41
C GLY A 199 -8.56 21.78 20.64
N MET A 200 -8.46 21.78 19.30
CA MET A 200 -8.99 22.85 18.45
C MET A 200 -10.48 22.71 18.15
N THR A 201 -10.99 21.48 18.05
CA THR A 201 -12.33 21.21 17.47
C THR A 201 -13.28 20.44 18.39
N GLY A 202 -12.77 19.77 19.42
CA GLY A 202 -13.55 18.89 20.31
C GLY A 202 -13.99 17.57 19.68
N THR A 203 -13.51 17.22 18.48
CA THR A 203 -13.92 16.00 17.76
C THR A 203 -12.74 15.35 17.04
N LEU A 204 -12.89 14.07 16.70
CA LEU A 204 -11.94 13.29 15.89
C LEU A 204 -12.58 12.73 14.61
N ASN A 205 -13.88 12.96 14.40
CA ASN A 205 -14.61 12.49 13.22
C ASN A 205 -14.24 13.32 11.98
N PHE A 206 -13.93 12.63 10.88
CA PHE A 206 -13.42 13.26 9.67
C PHE A 206 -14.39 14.26 9.01
N ALA A 207 -15.68 13.93 8.95
CA ALA A 207 -16.68 14.82 8.36
C ALA A 207 -16.85 16.12 9.15
N GLN A 208 -16.88 16.03 10.48
CA GLN A 208 -16.94 17.22 11.34
C GLN A 208 -15.67 18.07 11.27
N LEU A 209 -14.51 17.43 11.21
CA LEU A 209 -13.24 18.14 11.03
C LEU A 209 -13.20 18.88 9.70
N SER A 210 -13.73 18.27 8.63
CA SER A 210 -13.83 18.94 7.33
C SER A 210 -14.77 20.15 7.39
N ALA A 211 -15.90 20.04 8.09
CA ALA A 211 -16.82 21.15 8.29
C ALA A 211 -16.22 22.30 9.14
N GLY A 212 -15.37 21.99 10.13
CA GLY A 212 -14.85 22.96 11.09
C GLY A 212 -13.49 23.58 10.75
N LEU A 213 -12.58 22.84 10.08
CA LEU A 213 -11.20 23.28 9.85
C LEU A 213 -10.91 23.65 8.39
N ARG A 214 -11.67 23.12 7.43
CA ARG A 214 -11.37 23.34 6.01
C ARG A 214 -11.58 24.80 5.64
N GLY A 215 -10.52 25.43 5.11
CA GLY A 215 -10.54 26.86 4.76
C GLY A 215 -10.37 27.80 5.95
N ALA A 216 -10.09 27.26 7.15
CA ALA A 216 -9.67 28.07 8.29
C ALA A 216 -8.38 28.85 7.95
N PRO A 217 -8.21 30.06 8.48
CA PRO A 217 -7.00 30.84 8.24
C PRO A 217 -5.75 30.10 8.76
N PRO A 218 -4.60 30.26 8.08
CA PRO A 218 -3.35 29.65 8.52
C PRO A 218 -2.93 30.23 9.88
N THR A 219 -2.95 29.40 10.91
CA THR A 219 -2.44 29.72 12.26
C THR A 219 -1.20 28.90 12.55
N PRO A 220 -0.33 29.31 13.50
CA PRO A 220 0.82 28.51 13.91
C PRO A 220 0.43 27.09 14.35
N TRP A 221 -0.71 26.92 15.03
CA TRP A 221 -1.24 25.62 15.44
C TRP A 221 -1.61 24.74 14.25
N LEU A 222 -2.23 25.33 13.22
CA LEU A 222 -2.57 24.61 11.99
C LEU A 222 -1.31 24.18 11.22
N MET A 223 -0.24 24.98 11.23
CA MET A 223 1.05 24.62 10.65
C MET A 223 1.76 23.50 11.41
N VAL A 224 1.70 23.52 12.75
CA VAL A 224 2.22 22.44 13.60
C VAL A 224 1.44 21.15 13.36
N LEU A 225 0.11 21.22 13.29
CA LEU A 225 -0.74 20.09 12.94
C LEU A 225 -0.36 19.51 11.58
N PHE A 226 -0.29 20.35 10.54
CA PHE A 226 0.13 19.91 9.20
C PHE A 226 1.50 19.22 9.23
N SER A 227 2.47 19.80 9.93
CA SER A 227 3.82 19.23 10.04
C SER A 227 3.82 17.86 10.74
N CYS A 228 3.04 17.72 11.82
CA CYS A 228 2.90 16.45 12.52
C CYS A 228 2.24 15.37 11.65
N LEU A 229 1.21 15.74 10.88
CA LEU A 229 0.56 14.84 9.93
C LEU A 229 1.51 14.41 8.81
N ILE A 230 2.30 15.34 8.25
CA ILE A 230 3.33 15.04 7.24
C ILE A 230 4.37 14.08 7.81
N VAL A 231 4.83 14.26 9.05
CA VAL A 231 5.79 13.34 9.66
C VAL A 231 5.16 11.98 9.94
N GLY A 232 3.99 11.94 10.57
CA GLY A 232 3.28 10.71 10.94
C GLY A 232 2.97 9.84 9.73
N PHE A 233 2.31 10.38 8.71
CA PHE A 233 2.04 9.63 7.48
C PHE A 233 3.28 9.47 6.59
N GLY A 234 4.20 10.44 6.60
CA GLY A 234 5.38 10.45 5.74
C GLY A 234 6.42 9.40 6.09
N VAL A 235 6.58 9.05 7.37
CA VAL A 235 7.41 7.88 7.75
C VAL A 235 6.85 6.60 7.14
N LYS A 236 5.55 6.35 7.27
CA LYS A 236 4.93 5.11 6.75
C LYS A 236 4.93 5.07 5.23
N SER A 237 4.73 6.22 4.59
CA SER A 237 4.81 6.38 3.14
C SER A 237 6.24 6.43 2.60
N ALA A 238 7.24 6.39 3.49
CA ALA A 238 8.66 6.50 3.17
C ALA A 238 9.02 7.74 2.33
N ILE A 239 8.44 8.90 2.65
CA ILE A 239 8.77 10.19 2.04
C ILE A 239 10.14 10.64 2.54
N VAL A 240 11.02 11.16 1.67
CA VAL A 240 12.35 11.65 2.09
C VAL A 240 12.18 12.90 2.97
N PRO A 241 12.87 13.00 4.15
CA PRO A 241 13.95 12.15 4.68
C PRO A 241 13.52 11.00 5.61
N LEU A 242 12.23 10.72 5.74
CA LEU A 242 11.62 9.77 6.69
C LEU A 242 11.61 8.30 6.20
N HIS A 243 12.44 7.97 5.21
CA HIS A 243 12.34 6.75 4.39
C HIS A 243 13.29 5.63 4.78
N THR A 244 14.26 5.89 5.67
CA THR A 244 15.46 5.06 5.87
C THR A 244 15.18 3.63 6.35
N TRP A 245 14.03 3.38 6.98
CA TRP A 245 13.62 2.04 7.39
C TRP A 245 13.33 1.12 6.19
N LEU A 246 12.81 1.67 5.09
CA LEU A 246 12.25 0.88 3.98
C LEU A 246 13.34 0.09 3.23
N PRO A 247 14.50 0.68 2.84
CA PRO A 247 15.58 -0.05 2.18
C PRO A 247 16.26 -1.10 3.06
N ASP A 248 16.19 -0.97 4.39
CA ASP A 248 16.73 -1.95 5.34
C ASP A 248 15.72 -3.10 5.57
N ALA A 249 14.42 -2.82 5.60
CA ALA A 249 13.37 -3.81 5.83
C ALA A 249 13.18 -4.79 4.67
N HIS A 250 13.18 -4.29 3.42
CA HIS A 250 12.84 -5.12 2.27
C HIS A 250 13.78 -6.29 2.00
N PRO A 251 15.12 -6.13 2.00
CA PRO A 251 16.03 -7.24 1.76
C PRO A 251 15.80 -8.39 2.75
N GLU A 252 15.56 -8.05 4.02
CA GLU A 252 15.51 -8.99 5.13
C GLU A 252 14.13 -9.64 5.36
N ALA A 253 13.04 -9.03 4.90
CA ALA A 253 11.72 -9.66 4.93
C ALA A 253 11.62 -10.82 3.91
N PRO A 254 10.80 -11.87 4.13
CA PRO A 254 10.44 -12.82 3.09
C PRO A 254 9.89 -12.09 1.84
N SER A 255 10.24 -12.52 0.63
CA SER A 255 9.84 -11.80 -0.60
C SER A 255 8.33 -11.56 -0.78
N PRO A 256 7.42 -12.47 -0.38
CA PRO A 256 5.98 -12.18 -0.41
C PRO A 256 5.58 -11.04 0.54
N ILE A 257 6.28 -10.90 1.67
CA ILE A 257 6.08 -9.78 2.60
C ILE A 257 6.67 -8.49 2.00
N SER A 258 7.83 -8.55 1.36
CA SER A 258 8.37 -7.41 0.62
C SER A 258 7.40 -6.90 -0.45
N ALA A 259 6.68 -7.82 -1.13
CA ALA A 259 5.64 -7.47 -2.09
C ALA A 259 4.46 -6.73 -1.44
N MET A 260 3.97 -7.16 -0.27
CA MET A 260 2.91 -6.43 0.45
C MET A 260 3.39 -5.08 0.99
N LEU A 261 4.58 -5.05 1.61
CA LEU A 261 5.17 -3.85 2.19
C LEU A 261 5.30 -2.72 1.15
N SER A 262 5.86 -3.06 -0.02
CA SER A 262 6.10 -2.07 -1.06
C SER A 262 4.89 -1.87 -1.96
N GLY A 263 4.08 -2.90 -2.13
CA GLY A 263 2.98 -2.90 -3.07
C GLY A 263 1.73 -2.25 -2.52
N ILE A 264 1.52 -2.20 -1.18
CA ILE A 264 0.30 -1.58 -0.65
C ILE A 264 0.42 -0.99 0.76
N VAL A 265 1.36 -1.43 1.62
CA VAL A 265 1.50 -0.86 2.98
C VAL A 265 1.94 0.60 2.94
N ILE A 266 2.97 0.93 2.15
CA ILE A 266 3.40 2.33 1.98
C ILE A 266 2.33 3.19 1.28
N GLU A 267 1.54 2.59 0.40
CA GLU A 267 0.45 3.27 -0.32
C GLU A 267 -0.77 3.50 0.58
N THR A 268 -1.00 2.62 1.56
CA THR A 268 -1.99 2.86 2.62
C THR A 268 -1.59 4.06 3.48
N GLY A 269 -0.28 4.25 3.71
CA GLY A 269 0.25 5.49 4.30
C GLY A 269 -0.08 6.73 3.48
N LEU A 270 0.17 6.68 2.17
CA LEU A 270 -0.15 7.77 1.24
C LEU A 270 -1.65 8.05 1.16
N TYR A 271 -2.46 7.00 1.16
CA TYR A 271 -3.91 7.12 1.21
C TYR A 271 -4.37 7.88 2.46
N GLY A 272 -3.88 7.49 3.64
CA GLY A 272 -4.18 8.18 4.89
C GLY A 272 -3.78 9.65 4.85
N LEU A 273 -2.57 9.94 4.34
CA LEU A 273 -2.11 11.32 4.11
C LEU A 273 -3.07 12.08 3.19
N THR A 274 -3.40 11.50 2.04
CA THR A 274 -4.22 12.15 1.01
C THR A 274 -5.63 12.42 1.53
N ARG A 275 -6.29 11.43 2.13
CA ARG A 275 -7.65 11.59 2.68
C ARG A 275 -7.68 12.65 3.76
N VAL A 276 -6.76 12.59 4.72
CA VAL A 276 -6.72 13.56 5.83
C VAL A 276 -6.41 14.97 5.32
N LEU A 277 -5.42 15.13 4.43
CA LEU A 277 -5.06 16.44 3.90
C LEU A 277 -6.22 17.07 3.12
N TYR A 278 -6.85 16.30 2.24
CA TYR A 278 -7.98 16.78 1.44
C TYR A 278 -9.23 17.02 2.25
N LEU A 279 -9.40 16.46 3.44
CA LEU A 279 -10.54 16.75 4.31
C LEU A 279 -10.32 18.01 5.17
N ILE A 280 -9.12 18.17 5.74
CA ILE A 280 -8.82 19.22 6.71
C ILE A 280 -8.31 20.51 6.05
N PHE A 281 -7.57 20.41 4.94
CA PHE A 281 -6.88 21.54 4.33
C PHE A 281 -7.38 21.82 2.91
N THR A 282 -7.23 23.06 2.46
CA THR A 282 -7.39 23.40 1.04
C THR A 282 -6.09 23.13 0.27
N PRO A 283 -6.15 22.82 -1.04
CA PRO A 283 -4.95 22.62 -1.86
C PRO A 283 -3.93 23.76 -1.80
N ASP A 284 -4.39 25.01 -1.66
CA ASP A 284 -3.52 26.18 -1.52
C ASP A 284 -2.55 26.06 -0.34
N PHE A 285 -2.93 25.35 0.72
CA PHE A 285 -2.11 25.15 1.91
C PHE A 285 -0.95 24.17 1.67
N PHE A 286 -1.18 23.10 0.90
CA PHE A 286 -0.25 21.96 0.85
C PHE A 286 0.44 21.75 -0.51
N HIS A 287 0.01 22.39 -1.59
CA HIS A 287 0.56 22.11 -2.93
C HIS A 287 2.06 22.35 -3.03
N ILE A 288 2.58 23.46 -2.47
CA ILE A 288 4.02 23.79 -2.48
C ILE A 288 4.84 22.76 -1.67
N PRO A 289 4.57 22.53 -0.37
CA PRO A 289 5.36 21.60 0.41
C PRO A 289 5.31 20.16 -0.16
N LEU A 290 4.14 19.70 -0.64
CA LEU A 290 4.05 18.39 -1.27
C LEU A 290 4.80 18.31 -2.60
N SER A 291 4.81 19.37 -3.41
CA SER A 291 5.59 19.41 -4.66
C SER A 291 7.10 19.34 -4.37
N ALA A 292 7.57 20.03 -3.32
CA ALA A 292 8.96 19.96 -2.88
C ALA A 292 9.32 18.56 -2.39
N LEU A 293 8.47 17.95 -1.55
CA LEU A 293 8.66 16.58 -1.06
C LEU A 293 8.61 15.56 -2.20
N ALA A 294 7.75 15.76 -3.21
CA ALA A 294 7.68 14.91 -4.40
C ALA A 294 9.02 14.86 -5.12
N VAL A 295 9.59 16.02 -5.48
CA VAL A 295 10.89 16.11 -6.18
C VAL A 295 12.03 15.54 -5.33
N LEU A 296 12.10 15.93 -4.05
CA LEU A 296 13.14 15.45 -3.15
C LEU A 296 13.08 13.92 -3.03
N THR A 297 11.88 13.37 -2.86
CA THR A 297 11.66 11.93 -2.68
C THR A 297 12.06 11.15 -3.93
N MET A 298 11.57 11.53 -5.12
CA MET A 298 11.91 10.79 -6.34
C MET A 298 13.39 10.92 -6.71
N THR A 299 13.99 12.10 -6.54
CA THR A 299 15.37 12.36 -6.93
C THR A 299 16.36 11.62 -6.05
N MET A 300 16.26 11.78 -4.73
CA MET A 300 17.19 11.12 -3.79
C MET A 300 17.09 9.60 -3.87
N ALA A 301 15.86 9.07 -3.98
CA ALA A 301 15.64 7.65 -4.09
C ALA A 301 16.21 7.04 -5.37
N ASN A 302 16.04 7.69 -6.53
CA ASN A 302 16.61 7.21 -7.79
C ASN A 302 18.15 7.22 -7.76
N ILE A 303 18.77 8.26 -7.17
CA ILE A 303 20.23 8.32 -6.99
C ILE A 303 20.71 7.14 -6.13
N TRP A 304 20.08 6.88 -4.99
CA TRP A 304 20.49 5.77 -4.13
C TRP A 304 20.21 4.40 -4.76
N ALA A 305 19.13 4.25 -5.54
CA ALA A 305 18.83 3.02 -6.27
C ALA A 305 19.94 2.63 -7.27
N LEU A 306 20.53 3.62 -7.96
CA LEU A 306 21.63 3.40 -8.90
C LEU A 306 22.86 2.77 -8.24
N LEU A 307 23.12 3.12 -6.99
CA LEU A 307 24.28 2.67 -6.24
C LEU A 307 24.11 1.27 -5.62
N GLN A 308 22.90 0.70 -5.67
CA GLN A 308 22.63 -0.58 -5.01
C GLN A 308 23.22 -1.77 -5.77
N ARG A 309 23.71 -2.76 -5.02
CA ARG A 309 24.14 -4.07 -5.54
C ARG A 309 23.17 -5.20 -5.19
N ASP A 310 22.36 -5.02 -4.16
CA ASP A 310 21.32 -5.95 -3.77
C ASP A 310 20.02 -5.65 -4.53
N ILE A 311 19.45 -6.67 -5.20
CA ILE A 311 18.25 -6.51 -6.03
C ILE A 311 17.03 -6.07 -5.22
N LYS A 312 16.85 -6.56 -3.99
CA LYS A 312 15.70 -6.21 -3.14
C LYS A 312 15.86 -4.80 -2.57
N ARG A 313 17.08 -4.41 -2.20
CA ARG A 313 17.38 -3.05 -1.74
C ARG A 313 17.22 -2.02 -2.86
N LEU A 314 17.65 -2.37 -4.08
CA LEU A 314 17.39 -1.56 -5.28
C LEU A 314 15.90 -1.37 -5.50
N LEU A 315 15.11 -2.44 -5.43
CA LEU A 315 13.66 -2.36 -5.54
C LEU A 315 13.06 -1.49 -4.43
N ALA A 316 13.54 -1.57 -3.19
CA ALA A 316 13.05 -0.71 -2.11
C ALA A 316 13.24 0.79 -2.39
N TYR A 317 14.43 1.21 -2.84
CA TYR A 317 14.64 2.61 -3.23
C TYR A 317 13.78 3.01 -4.42
N SER A 318 13.60 2.11 -5.38
CA SER A 318 12.67 2.35 -6.48
C SER A 318 11.23 2.55 -5.99
N SER A 319 10.77 1.90 -4.92
CA SER A 319 9.45 2.16 -4.31
C SER A 319 9.33 3.58 -3.76
N ILE A 320 10.38 4.05 -3.07
CA ILE A 320 10.46 5.43 -2.56
C ILE A 320 10.37 6.40 -3.75
N ALA A 321 11.05 6.11 -4.85
CA ALA A 321 10.98 6.96 -6.03
C ALA A 321 9.55 7.05 -6.59
N GLN A 322 8.81 5.95 -6.60
CA GLN A 322 7.41 5.92 -7.08
C GLN A 322 6.47 6.71 -6.17
N MET A 323 6.71 6.70 -4.84
CA MET A 323 5.99 7.57 -3.90
C MET A 323 6.14 9.05 -4.27
N GLY A 324 7.34 9.47 -4.70
CA GLY A 324 7.57 10.82 -5.20
C GLY A 324 6.70 11.18 -6.41
N TYR A 325 6.49 10.26 -7.36
CA TYR A 325 5.56 10.51 -8.48
C TYR A 325 4.11 10.58 -8.01
N MET A 326 3.69 9.72 -7.08
CA MET A 326 2.32 9.75 -6.54
C MET A 326 2.01 11.08 -5.85
N LEU A 327 2.98 11.67 -5.15
CA LEU A 327 2.86 12.97 -4.50
C LEU A 327 2.61 14.11 -5.50
N ILE A 328 3.01 13.98 -6.77
CA ILE A 328 2.69 14.97 -7.82
C ILE A 328 1.17 15.13 -7.96
N GLY A 329 0.44 14.01 -8.03
CA GLY A 329 -1.01 14.02 -8.17
C GLY A 329 -1.71 14.58 -6.94
N VAL A 330 -1.23 14.22 -5.74
CA VAL A 330 -1.73 14.77 -4.47
C VAL A 330 -1.49 16.28 -4.41
N ALA A 331 -0.28 16.74 -4.74
CA ALA A 331 0.10 18.14 -4.72
C ALA A 331 -0.68 19.00 -5.73
N SER A 332 -1.20 18.40 -6.81
CA SER A 332 -1.99 19.14 -7.81
C SER A 332 -3.28 19.74 -7.24
N GLY A 333 -3.84 19.18 -6.17
CA GLY A 333 -5.10 19.67 -5.61
C GLY A 333 -6.36 19.34 -6.40
N THR A 334 -6.26 18.56 -7.48
CA THR A 334 -7.35 18.34 -8.45
C THR A 334 -7.85 16.90 -8.46
N SER A 335 -9.11 16.70 -8.86
CA SER A 335 -9.67 15.35 -9.05
C SER A 335 -8.90 14.56 -10.12
N TYR A 336 -8.36 15.22 -11.14
CA TYR A 336 -7.53 14.59 -12.17
C TYR A 336 -6.16 14.11 -11.64
N GLY A 337 -5.49 14.91 -10.80
CA GLY A 337 -4.23 14.48 -10.19
C GLY A 337 -4.42 13.40 -9.14
N VAL A 338 -5.46 13.49 -8.30
CA VAL A 338 -5.82 12.45 -7.33
C VAL A 338 -6.20 11.14 -8.06
N MET A 339 -6.92 11.21 -9.19
CA MET A 339 -7.17 10.04 -10.05
C MET A 339 -5.85 9.41 -10.50
N GLY A 340 -4.89 10.21 -10.96
CA GLY A 340 -3.55 9.75 -11.32
C GLY A 340 -2.82 9.06 -10.17
N THR A 341 -2.89 9.63 -8.97
CA THR A 341 -2.29 9.06 -7.76
C THR A 341 -2.86 7.69 -7.44
N PHE A 342 -4.19 7.55 -7.37
CA PHE A 342 -4.80 6.27 -7.00
C PHE A 342 -4.72 5.23 -8.12
N LEU A 343 -4.81 5.65 -9.38
CA LEU A 343 -4.48 4.75 -10.49
C LEU A 343 -3.03 4.26 -10.40
N HIS A 344 -2.09 5.13 -10.02
CA HIS A 344 -0.68 4.74 -9.82
C HIS A 344 -0.50 3.83 -8.61
N VAL A 345 -1.20 4.05 -7.50
CA VAL A 345 -1.26 3.14 -6.34
C VAL A 345 -1.64 1.74 -6.79
N PHE A 346 -2.78 1.58 -7.46
CA PHE A 346 -3.19 0.25 -7.93
C PHE A 346 -2.19 -0.35 -8.93
N ASN A 347 -1.73 0.43 -9.92
CA ASN A 347 -0.75 -0.07 -10.88
C ASN A 347 0.58 -0.44 -10.23
N HIS A 348 1.05 0.35 -9.27
CA HIS A 348 2.29 0.11 -8.55
C HIS A 348 2.17 -1.11 -7.63
N SER A 349 1.01 -1.37 -7.03
CA SER A 349 0.75 -2.62 -6.32
C SER A 349 0.99 -3.86 -7.21
N LEU A 350 0.56 -3.82 -8.47
CA LEU A 350 0.80 -4.87 -9.46
C LEU A 350 2.27 -4.92 -9.89
N MET A 351 2.80 -3.78 -10.35
CA MET A 351 4.17 -3.71 -10.87
C MET A 351 5.19 -4.09 -9.80
N LYS A 352 5.06 -3.52 -8.61
CA LYS A 352 6.01 -3.69 -7.52
C LYS A 352 5.82 -4.98 -6.77
N GLY A 353 4.57 -5.40 -6.58
CA GLY A 353 4.26 -6.75 -6.12
C GLY A 353 4.92 -7.78 -7.03
N LEU A 354 4.74 -7.67 -8.35
CA LEU A 354 5.40 -8.54 -9.32
C LEU A 354 6.93 -8.46 -9.24
N ALA A 355 7.51 -7.26 -9.11
CA ALA A 355 8.96 -7.11 -9.01
C ALA A 355 9.54 -7.91 -7.83
N PHE A 356 8.90 -7.84 -6.65
CA PHE A 356 9.33 -8.56 -5.45
C PHE A 356 9.03 -10.06 -5.51
N LEU A 357 7.92 -10.48 -6.12
CA LEU A 357 7.61 -11.90 -6.29
C LEU A 357 8.52 -12.56 -7.36
N ALA A 358 8.73 -11.93 -8.50
CA ALA A 358 9.61 -12.45 -9.55
C ALA A 358 11.09 -12.44 -9.13
N SER A 359 11.58 -11.34 -8.52
CA SER A 359 12.92 -11.36 -7.92
C SER A 359 13.01 -12.32 -6.73
N GLY A 360 11.93 -12.50 -5.98
CA GLY A 360 11.84 -13.49 -4.92
C GLY A 360 11.97 -14.92 -5.43
N SER A 361 11.40 -15.23 -6.60
CA SER A 361 11.57 -16.52 -7.28
C SER A 361 13.03 -16.76 -7.66
N ILE A 362 13.68 -15.75 -8.24
CA ILE A 362 15.11 -15.81 -8.61
C ILE A 362 16.00 -15.99 -7.38
N VAL A 363 15.81 -15.19 -6.33
CA VAL A 363 16.58 -15.26 -5.09
C VAL A 363 16.35 -16.59 -4.36
N HIS A 364 15.14 -17.15 -4.43
CA HIS A 364 14.83 -18.44 -3.80
C HIS A 364 15.60 -19.60 -4.41
N GLU A 365 15.79 -19.60 -5.73
CA GLU A 365 16.53 -20.67 -6.43
C GLU A 365 18.04 -20.40 -6.51
N ALA A 366 18.46 -19.13 -6.61
CA ALA A 366 19.87 -18.75 -6.72
C ALA A 366 20.57 -18.55 -5.36
N GLU A 367 19.82 -18.45 -4.26
CA GLU A 367 20.30 -18.23 -2.89
C GLU A 367 21.20 -16.99 -2.71
N THR A 368 21.17 -16.05 -3.67
CA THR A 368 21.88 -14.78 -3.60
C THR A 368 20.99 -13.63 -4.06
N ARG A 369 21.22 -12.44 -3.48
CA ARG A 369 20.55 -11.18 -3.83
C ARG A 369 21.46 -10.21 -4.58
N ASP A 370 22.75 -10.53 -4.65
CA ASP A 370 23.75 -9.67 -5.28
C ASP A 370 23.61 -9.74 -6.81
N ILE A 371 23.42 -8.57 -7.43
CA ILE A 371 23.12 -8.45 -8.86
C ILE A 371 24.26 -9.00 -9.72
N GLU A 372 25.53 -8.82 -9.31
CA GLU A 372 26.67 -9.36 -10.07
C GLU A 372 26.74 -10.88 -9.97
N SER A 373 26.43 -11.44 -8.80
CA SER A 373 26.36 -12.89 -8.59
C SER A 373 25.20 -13.55 -9.35
N LEU A 374 24.18 -12.78 -9.76
CA LEU A 374 23.03 -13.24 -10.53
C LEU A 374 23.27 -13.25 -12.07
N ARG A 375 24.51 -13.05 -12.53
CA ARG A 375 24.81 -12.97 -13.96
C ARG A 375 24.46 -14.25 -14.72
N GLY A 376 23.61 -14.10 -15.72
CA GLY A 376 23.12 -15.18 -16.58
C GLY A 376 22.11 -16.13 -15.95
N VAL A 377 21.75 -15.94 -14.68
CA VAL A 377 20.70 -16.71 -13.98
C VAL A 377 19.38 -16.64 -14.73
N GLY A 378 19.06 -15.47 -15.30
CA GLY A 378 17.80 -15.27 -15.99
C GLY A 378 17.63 -16.07 -17.28
N ARG A 379 18.72 -16.60 -17.86
CA ARG A 379 18.64 -17.54 -18.99
C ARG A 379 18.16 -18.93 -18.58
N MET A 380 18.37 -19.32 -17.32
CA MET A 380 17.91 -20.58 -16.76
C MET A 380 16.51 -20.48 -16.13
N MET A 381 16.09 -19.26 -15.78
CA MET A 381 14.76 -18.93 -15.25
C MET A 381 14.01 -17.95 -16.18
N PRO A 382 13.72 -18.35 -17.44
CA PRO A 382 13.23 -17.42 -18.46
C PRO A 382 11.88 -16.80 -18.12
N ILE A 383 10.98 -17.52 -17.45
CA ILE A 383 9.63 -17.02 -17.15
C ILE A 383 9.68 -16.03 -15.99
N SER A 384 10.41 -16.36 -14.91
CA SER A 384 10.63 -15.43 -13.80
C SER A 384 11.34 -14.15 -14.27
N THR A 385 12.29 -14.27 -15.20
CA THR A 385 13.01 -13.13 -15.77
C THR A 385 12.13 -12.28 -16.67
N LEU A 386 11.31 -12.90 -17.51
CA LEU A 386 10.38 -12.18 -18.39
C LEU A 386 9.32 -11.41 -17.59
N THR A 387 8.75 -12.05 -16.57
CA THR A 387 7.74 -11.41 -15.71
C THR A 387 8.35 -10.26 -14.89
N LEU A 388 9.57 -10.44 -14.36
CA LEU A 388 10.33 -9.34 -13.76
C LEU A 388 10.55 -8.21 -14.77
N PHE A 389 10.97 -8.52 -16.01
CA PHE A 389 11.18 -7.51 -17.04
C PHE A 389 9.92 -6.68 -17.32
N ILE A 390 8.76 -7.32 -17.47
CA ILE A 390 7.48 -6.64 -17.68
C ILE A 390 7.16 -5.69 -16.52
N SER A 391 7.38 -6.14 -15.29
CA SER A 391 7.25 -5.28 -14.11
C SER A 391 8.17 -4.07 -14.17
N LEU A 392 9.45 -4.26 -14.52
CA LEU A 392 10.43 -3.18 -14.60
C LEU A 392 10.12 -2.18 -15.72
N LEU A 393 9.60 -2.65 -16.86
CA LEU A 393 9.10 -1.77 -17.93
C LEU A 393 7.90 -0.93 -17.46
N GLY A 394 6.98 -1.56 -16.71
CA GLY A 394 5.89 -0.87 -16.03
C GLY A 394 6.39 0.23 -15.11
N LEU A 395 7.31 -0.11 -14.19
CA LEU A 395 7.89 0.84 -13.25
C LEU A 395 8.63 1.97 -13.95
N GLY A 396 9.30 1.69 -15.07
CA GLY A 396 9.96 2.68 -15.93
C GLY A 396 8.99 3.59 -16.68
N GLY A 397 7.72 3.21 -16.81
CA GLY A 397 6.70 3.95 -17.55
C GLY A 397 6.82 3.76 -19.07
N VAL A 398 7.15 2.56 -19.54
CA VAL A 398 7.26 2.26 -20.98
C VAL A 398 5.86 2.14 -21.59
N PRO A 399 5.60 2.68 -22.80
CA PRO A 399 4.30 2.55 -23.46
C PRO A 399 3.79 1.11 -23.53
N SER A 400 2.47 0.93 -23.51
CA SER A 400 1.76 -0.37 -23.42
C SER A 400 1.84 -1.07 -22.05
N THR A 401 2.40 -0.42 -21.03
CA THR A 401 2.31 -0.89 -19.64
C THR A 401 1.40 0.03 -18.83
N ASN A 402 0.75 -0.51 -17.79
CA ASN A 402 -0.13 0.26 -16.91
C ASN A 402 0.58 1.43 -16.20
N GLY A 403 1.88 1.28 -15.91
CA GLY A 403 2.71 2.32 -15.30
C GLY A 403 2.81 3.59 -16.16
N PHE A 404 2.88 3.45 -17.49
CA PHE A 404 2.86 4.59 -18.42
C PHE A 404 1.58 5.41 -18.28
N VAL A 405 0.41 4.75 -18.26
CA VAL A 405 -0.91 5.40 -18.21
C VAL A 405 -1.02 6.28 -16.95
N SER A 406 -0.70 5.71 -15.80
CA SER A 406 -0.77 6.43 -14.52
C SER A 406 0.25 7.59 -14.43
N LYS A 407 1.50 7.39 -14.87
CA LYS A 407 2.51 8.47 -14.88
C LYS A 407 2.15 9.60 -15.85
N PHE A 408 1.58 9.27 -17.00
CA PHE A 408 1.09 10.26 -17.96
C PHE A 408 0.05 11.18 -17.32
N ILE A 409 -0.91 10.62 -16.58
CA ILE A 409 -1.93 11.39 -15.86
C ILE A 409 -1.29 12.27 -14.77
N LEU A 410 -0.38 11.71 -13.97
CA LEU A 410 0.33 12.44 -12.92
C LEU A 410 1.10 13.65 -13.49
N PHE A 411 1.88 13.45 -14.55
CA PHE A 411 2.66 14.52 -15.15
C PHE A 411 1.76 15.56 -15.82
N ASN A 412 0.71 15.11 -16.51
CA ASN A 412 -0.25 16.04 -17.12
C ASN A 412 -1.00 16.86 -16.05
N SER A 413 -1.33 16.28 -14.89
CA SER A 413 -1.98 17.03 -13.80
C SER A 413 -1.12 18.19 -13.30
N ALA A 414 0.20 18.03 -13.25
CA ALA A 414 1.12 19.11 -12.86
C ALA A 414 1.18 20.23 -13.90
N ILE A 415 1.12 19.88 -15.19
CA ILE A 415 1.09 20.87 -16.29
C ILE A 415 -0.19 21.69 -16.24
N LEU A 416 -1.34 21.02 -16.05
CA LEU A 416 -2.66 21.67 -16.04
C LEU A 416 -2.83 22.68 -14.89
N VAL A 417 -2.15 22.49 -13.77
CA VAL A 417 -2.18 23.42 -12.62
C VAL A 417 -1.06 24.47 -12.67
N GLY A 418 -0.36 24.62 -13.80
CA GLY A 418 0.68 25.62 -13.98
C GLY A 418 2.03 25.29 -13.34
N ALA A 419 2.28 24.02 -13.00
CA ALA A 419 3.54 23.53 -12.44
C ALA A 419 4.32 22.58 -13.40
N PRO A 420 4.61 22.98 -14.66
CA PRO A 420 5.27 22.10 -15.63
C PRO A 420 6.67 21.65 -15.19
N TRP A 421 7.35 22.42 -14.33
CA TRP A 421 8.64 22.04 -13.74
C TRP A 421 8.56 20.71 -12.97
N LEU A 422 7.42 20.44 -12.32
CA LEU A 422 7.20 19.20 -11.56
C LEU A 422 7.02 18.00 -12.52
N ALA A 423 6.35 18.21 -13.65
CA ALA A 423 6.25 17.21 -14.71
C ALA A 423 7.62 16.89 -15.33
N VAL A 424 8.43 17.92 -15.62
CA VAL A 424 9.81 17.75 -16.14
C VAL A 424 10.66 16.96 -15.15
N ALA A 425 10.62 17.31 -13.85
CA ALA A 425 11.32 16.58 -12.81
C ALA A 425 10.87 15.11 -12.74
N GLY A 426 9.57 14.85 -12.88
CA GLY A 426 8.99 13.51 -12.95
C GLY A 426 9.49 12.69 -14.14
N VAL A 427 9.50 13.25 -15.34
CA VAL A 427 9.99 12.59 -16.56
C VAL A 427 11.47 12.25 -16.45
N LEU A 428 12.31 13.20 -16.01
CA LEU A 428 13.75 12.98 -15.83
C LEU A 428 14.02 11.87 -14.80
N ASN A 429 13.31 11.89 -13.68
CA ASN A 429 13.41 10.84 -12.67
C ASN A 429 12.94 9.47 -13.19
N SER A 430 11.89 9.43 -14.02
CA SER A 430 11.45 8.18 -14.64
C SER A 430 12.52 7.64 -15.58
N ALA A 431 13.18 8.50 -16.36
CA ALA A 431 14.30 8.11 -17.21
C ALA A 431 15.51 7.60 -16.39
N PHE A 432 15.86 8.28 -15.29
CA PHE A 432 16.89 7.79 -14.36
C PHE A 432 16.54 6.41 -13.79
N SER A 433 15.27 6.18 -13.49
CA SER A 433 14.84 4.88 -12.95
C SER A 433 15.10 3.71 -13.91
N MET A 434 14.93 3.97 -15.20
CA MET A 434 15.16 2.97 -16.24
C MET A 434 16.62 2.47 -16.29
N ALA A 435 17.59 3.33 -15.96
CA ALA A 435 19.00 2.96 -16.00
C ALA A 435 19.34 1.81 -15.04
N TYR A 436 18.84 1.86 -13.79
CA TYR A 436 19.10 0.76 -12.85
C TYR A 436 18.24 -0.47 -13.10
N TYR A 437 17.03 -0.33 -13.67
CA TYR A 437 16.23 -1.48 -14.10
C TYR A 437 16.91 -2.24 -15.23
N LEU A 438 17.40 -1.54 -16.26
CA LEU A 438 18.13 -2.15 -17.37
C LEU A 438 19.44 -2.78 -16.91
N ARG A 439 20.11 -2.24 -15.88
CA ARG A 439 21.29 -2.86 -15.27
C ARG A 439 20.98 -4.24 -14.68
N VAL A 440 19.87 -4.36 -13.92
CA VAL A 440 19.42 -5.66 -13.38
C VAL A 440 19.14 -6.65 -14.52
N MET A 441 18.41 -6.20 -15.54
CA MET A 441 18.09 -7.07 -16.68
C MET A 441 19.33 -7.50 -17.45
N LYS A 442 20.26 -6.59 -17.70
CA LYS A 442 21.54 -6.88 -18.35
C LYS A 442 22.30 -7.96 -17.59
N ALA A 443 22.36 -7.89 -16.26
CA ALA A 443 23.01 -8.92 -15.46
C ALA A 443 22.32 -10.28 -15.64
N LEU A 444 21.00 -10.34 -15.48
CA LEU A 444 20.23 -11.59 -15.57
C LEU A 444 20.35 -12.28 -16.95
N ILE A 445 20.39 -11.51 -18.04
CA ILE A 445 20.48 -12.06 -19.41
C ILE A 445 21.92 -12.20 -19.94
N SER A 446 22.93 -11.85 -19.13
CA SER A 446 24.35 -12.00 -19.51
C SER A 446 24.74 -13.47 -19.68
N LYS A 447 25.95 -13.74 -20.17
CA LYS A 447 26.45 -15.12 -20.18
C LYS A 447 26.55 -15.61 -18.72
N PRO A 448 26.17 -16.87 -18.42
CA PRO A 448 26.31 -17.42 -17.09
C PRO A 448 27.77 -17.37 -16.65
N GLU A 449 28.03 -16.76 -15.51
CA GLU A 449 29.34 -16.73 -14.84
C GLU A 449 29.19 -17.46 -13.50
N GLY A 450 30.20 -18.21 -13.05
CA GLY A 450 30.23 -18.75 -11.68
C GLY A 450 29.55 -20.11 -11.42
N GLY A 451 29.19 -20.89 -12.44
CA GLY A 451 28.78 -22.30 -12.26
C GLY A 451 27.46 -22.54 -11.52
N LEU A 452 26.75 -21.48 -11.11
CA LEU A 452 25.42 -21.56 -10.53
C LEU A 452 24.48 -22.30 -11.49
N ARG A 453 23.86 -23.38 -10.99
CA ARG A 453 22.83 -24.13 -11.71
C ARG A 453 21.53 -23.97 -10.97
N VAL A 454 20.62 -23.22 -11.57
CA VAL A 454 19.26 -23.03 -11.04
C VAL A 454 18.26 -23.63 -12.02
N ARG A 455 17.04 -23.84 -11.51
CA ARG A 455 15.87 -24.19 -12.32
C ARG A 455 14.80 -23.12 -12.13
N GLU A 456 13.78 -23.16 -12.98
CA GLU A 456 12.62 -22.31 -12.79
C GLU A 456 11.97 -22.59 -11.42
N ALA A 457 11.39 -21.54 -10.83
CA ALA A 457 10.73 -21.61 -9.53
C ALA A 457 9.50 -22.55 -9.58
N PRO A 458 9.00 -23.01 -8.41
CA PRO A 458 7.78 -23.83 -8.34
C PRO A 458 6.62 -23.24 -9.17
N ALA A 459 5.88 -24.12 -9.86
CA ALA A 459 4.86 -23.72 -10.83
C ALA A 459 3.81 -22.74 -10.26
N LEU A 460 3.46 -22.88 -8.97
CA LEU A 460 2.50 -21.98 -8.32
C LEU A 460 3.06 -20.55 -8.21
N MET A 461 4.33 -20.38 -7.83
CA MET A 461 5.00 -19.07 -7.76
C MET A 461 5.05 -18.42 -9.15
N VAL A 462 5.45 -19.19 -10.17
CA VAL A 462 5.51 -18.73 -11.56
C VAL A 462 4.12 -18.37 -12.09
N SER A 463 3.09 -19.14 -11.76
CA SER A 463 1.73 -18.86 -12.22
C SER A 463 1.22 -17.51 -11.69
N VAL A 464 1.50 -17.17 -10.44
CA VAL A 464 1.12 -15.88 -9.85
C VAL A 464 1.87 -14.73 -10.53
N THR A 465 3.18 -14.86 -10.78
CA THR A 465 3.95 -13.80 -11.45
C THR A 465 3.51 -13.59 -12.90
N VAL A 466 3.15 -14.66 -13.61
CA VAL A 466 2.58 -14.58 -14.97
C VAL A 466 1.23 -13.87 -14.95
N VAL A 467 0.33 -14.22 -14.04
CA VAL A 467 -0.98 -13.55 -13.90
C VAL A 467 -0.80 -12.05 -13.69
N MET A 468 0.08 -11.65 -12.77
CA MET A 468 0.35 -10.22 -12.54
C MET A 468 0.95 -9.52 -13.77
N ALA A 469 1.85 -10.18 -14.50
CA ALA A 469 2.43 -9.65 -15.73
C ALA A 469 1.36 -9.42 -16.81
N VAL A 470 0.40 -10.34 -16.94
CA VAL A 470 -0.74 -10.19 -17.85
C VAL A 470 -1.58 -8.97 -17.46
N PHE A 471 -1.89 -8.78 -16.16
CA PHE A 471 -2.62 -7.60 -15.72
C PHE A 471 -1.89 -6.28 -16.02
N ILE A 472 -0.56 -6.23 -15.86
CA ILE A 472 0.25 -5.03 -16.16
C ILE A 472 0.15 -4.64 -17.64
N LEU A 473 0.19 -5.63 -18.54
CA LEU A 473 0.07 -5.38 -19.99
C LEU A 473 -1.38 -5.09 -20.39
N LEU A 474 -2.33 -5.86 -19.88
CA LEU A 474 -3.76 -5.69 -20.17
C LEU A 474 -4.23 -4.29 -19.77
N LEU A 475 -3.91 -3.84 -18.56
CA LEU A 475 -4.26 -2.49 -18.09
C LEU A 475 -3.41 -1.38 -18.73
N GLY A 476 -2.31 -1.74 -19.39
CA GLY A 476 -1.55 -0.81 -20.23
C GLY A 476 -2.22 -0.55 -21.58
N VAL A 477 -2.83 -1.58 -22.17
CA VAL A 477 -3.53 -1.48 -23.47
C VAL A 477 -4.99 -1.05 -23.30
N TRP A 478 -5.67 -1.55 -22.26
CA TRP A 478 -7.06 -1.24 -21.93
C TRP A 478 -7.16 -0.72 -20.48
N PRO A 479 -6.81 0.56 -20.24
CA PRO A 479 -6.80 1.14 -18.90
C PRO A 479 -8.19 1.50 -18.35
N GLU A 480 -9.21 1.57 -19.22
CA GLU A 480 -10.55 2.05 -18.89
C GLU A 480 -11.18 1.41 -17.64
N PRO A 481 -11.10 0.07 -17.42
CA PRO A 481 -11.69 -0.54 -16.25
C PRO A 481 -11.14 0.04 -14.94
N ALA A 482 -9.82 0.14 -14.81
CA ALA A 482 -9.18 0.70 -13.61
C ALA A 482 -9.34 2.22 -13.51
N LEU A 483 -9.26 2.91 -14.66
CA LEU A 483 -9.38 4.37 -14.74
C LEU A 483 -10.76 4.85 -14.30
N LYS A 484 -11.83 4.14 -14.67
CA LYS A 484 -13.20 4.47 -14.27
C LYS A 484 -13.35 4.49 -12.75
N TYR A 485 -12.90 3.44 -12.07
CA TYR A 485 -12.97 3.37 -10.60
C TYR A 485 -12.06 4.40 -9.92
N ALA A 486 -10.87 4.64 -10.47
CA ALA A 486 -9.97 5.68 -9.95
C ALA A 486 -10.57 7.09 -10.11
N SER A 487 -11.32 7.34 -11.20
CA SER A 487 -12.03 8.61 -11.41
C SER A 487 -13.24 8.76 -10.47
N GLU A 488 -14.02 7.70 -10.23
CA GLU A 488 -15.12 7.71 -9.25
C GLU A 488 -14.56 8.03 -7.85
N ALA A 489 -13.47 7.37 -7.48
CA ALA A 489 -12.76 7.57 -6.22
C ALA A 489 -12.23 9.01 -6.04
N SER A 490 -11.59 9.57 -7.07
CA SER A 490 -11.02 10.92 -6.96
C SER A 490 -12.09 12.02 -6.90
N ARG A 491 -13.18 11.87 -7.65
CA ARG A 491 -14.30 12.81 -7.59
C ARG A 491 -15.00 12.76 -6.24
N ALA A 492 -15.20 11.58 -5.68
CA ALA A 492 -15.77 11.43 -4.33
C ALA A 492 -14.96 12.23 -3.30
N LEU A 493 -13.63 12.14 -3.35
CA LEU A 493 -12.74 12.85 -2.41
C LEU A 493 -12.65 14.36 -2.67
N VAL A 494 -12.59 14.82 -3.93
CA VAL A 494 -12.27 16.23 -4.23
C VAL A 494 -13.53 17.07 -4.46
N GLU A 495 -14.47 16.55 -5.24
CA GLU A 495 -15.70 17.24 -5.65
C GLU A 495 -16.88 16.89 -4.71
N GLY A 496 -16.88 15.67 -4.17
CA GLY A 496 -17.94 15.12 -3.34
C GLY A 496 -17.90 15.51 -1.86
N ILE A 497 -16.94 16.36 -1.43
CA ILE A 497 -16.70 16.67 -0.01
C ILE A 497 -17.93 17.22 0.69
N GLN A 498 -18.71 18.08 0.02
CA GLN A 498 -19.93 18.64 0.60
C GLN A 498 -21.01 17.58 0.78
N ASN A 499 -21.14 16.64 -0.16
CA ASN A 499 -22.05 15.50 -0.01
C ASN A 499 -21.58 14.59 1.11
N TYR A 500 -20.26 14.41 1.24
CA TYR A 500 -19.66 13.63 2.32
C TYR A 500 -19.90 14.21 3.70
N ILE A 501 -19.69 15.52 3.88
CA ILE A 501 -20.01 16.19 5.14
C ILE A 501 -21.51 16.03 5.44
N ARG A 502 -22.38 16.20 4.44
CA ARG A 502 -23.82 16.08 4.65
C ARG A 502 -24.24 14.69 5.07
N ALA A 503 -23.77 13.65 4.39
CA ALA A 503 -24.17 12.26 4.64
C ALA A 503 -23.74 11.72 6.03
N VAL A 504 -22.74 12.35 6.65
CA VAL A 504 -22.20 11.91 7.95
C VAL A 504 -22.65 12.81 9.10
N VAL A 505 -22.77 14.12 8.87
CA VAL A 505 -23.08 15.10 9.93
C VAL A 505 -24.59 15.34 10.08
N PHE A 506 -25.36 15.26 8.99
CA PHE A 506 -26.80 15.52 8.96
C PHE A 506 -27.59 14.26 8.59
#